data_AF-A0A6M1T8T6-F1
#
_entry.id   AF-A0A6M1T8T6-F1
#
_cell.length_a   1.000
_cell.length_b   1.000
_cell.length_c   1.000
_cell.angle_alpha   90.00
_cell.angle_beta   90.00
_cell.angle_gamma   90.00
#
_symmetry.space_group_name_H-M   'P 1'
#
loop_
_entity.id
_entity.type
_entity.pdbx_description
1 polymer ?
#
loop_
_entity_poly.entity_id
_entity_poly.type
_entity_poly.pdbx_seq_one_letter_code
_entity_poly.pdbx_strand_id
1 'polypeptide(L)'
;MRLKRAERLSRHIYDVEKMMDEEHGKQALEDEQLYSDIINHRRNLIGIKGIDYDSHWPGTVSLIPPGTAKNQWKKDYRNMRESMIYGDTLNFEELLERMQELMERINSLKFGKTKK
;
A
#
# COMPACT_ATOMS: atom_id res chain seq x y z
N MET A 1 -8.02 20.38 11.14
CA MET A 1 -7.07 19.61 10.30
C MET A 1 -7.83 19.04 9.11
N ARG A 2 -7.51 19.45 7.88
CA ARG A 2 -8.34 19.16 6.69
C ARG A 2 -8.15 17.70 6.25
N LEU A 3 -9.12 16.83 6.56
CA LEU A 3 -9.25 15.45 6.04
C LEU A 3 -9.60 15.47 4.53
N LYS A 4 -8.76 16.10 3.70
CA LYS A 4 -9.02 16.33 2.27
C LYS A 4 -8.36 15.30 1.33
N ARG A 5 -7.81 14.21 1.85
CA ARG A 5 -6.99 13.28 1.06
C ARG A 5 -7.51 11.86 0.98
N ALA A 6 -8.70 11.54 1.48
CA ALA A 6 -9.20 10.17 1.41
C ALA A 6 -9.92 9.84 0.09
N GLU A 7 -10.31 10.85 -0.70
CA GLU A 7 -10.92 10.64 -2.02
C GLU A 7 -9.88 10.03 -2.97
N ARG A 8 -10.27 8.94 -3.63
CA ARG A 8 -9.46 8.18 -4.61
C ARG A 8 -8.35 7.32 -4.01
N LEU A 9 -8.20 7.26 -2.68
CA LEU A 9 -7.19 6.39 -2.07
C LEU A 9 -7.60 4.92 -2.08
N SER A 10 -8.89 4.61 -2.07
CA SER A 10 -9.35 3.21 -2.14
C SER A 10 -8.98 2.55 -3.47
N ARG A 11 -8.75 3.33 -4.52
CA ARG A 11 -8.30 2.83 -5.82
C ARG A 11 -6.90 2.22 -5.72
N HIS A 12 -6.00 2.86 -4.97
CA HIS A 12 -4.63 2.38 -4.86
C HIS A 12 -4.55 0.99 -4.22
N ILE A 13 -5.32 0.75 -3.16
CA ILE A 13 -5.36 -0.58 -2.54
C ILE A 13 -6.04 -1.64 -3.43
N TYR A 14 -7.02 -1.24 -4.24
CA TYR A 14 -7.62 -2.13 -5.22
C TYR A 14 -6.64 -2.52 -6.33
N ASP A 15 -5.93 -1.54 -6.90
CA ASP A 15 -4.93 -1.82 -7.94
C ASP A 15 -3.81 -2.73 -7.42
N VAL A 16 -3.36 -2.49 -6.18
CA VAL A 16 -2.37 -3.35 -5.51
C VAL A 16 -2.90 -4.77 -5.29
N GLU A 17 -4.17 -4.93 -4.88
CA GLU A 17 -4.80 -6.25 -4.74
C GLU A 17 -4.79 -7.03 -6.06
N LYS A 18 -4.97 -6.36 -7.20
CA LYS A 18 -4.91 -6.99 -8.52
C LYS A 18 -3.51 -7.40 -8.93
N MET A 19 -2.48 -6.69 -8.47
CA MET A 19 -1.09 -6.97 -8.86
C MET A 19 -0.37 -7.94 -7.91
N MET A 20 -0.79 -8.03 -6.64
CA MET A 20 0.01 -8.70 -5.60
C MET A 20 0.23 -10.21 -5.80
N ASP A 21 -0.64 -10.89 -6.55
CA ASP A 21 -0.50 -12.32 -6.83
C ASP A 21 -0.03 -12.64 -8.26
N GLU A 22 0.10 -11.61 -9.10
CA GLU A 22 0.70 -11.74 -10.43
C GLU A 22 2.20 -12.04 -10.32
N GLU A 23 2.75 -12.70 -11.34
CA GLU A 23 4.16 -13.10 -11.37
C GLU A 23 5.08 -11.90 -11.17
N HIS A 24 4.81 -10.78 -11.85
CA HIS A 24 5.57 -9.55 -11.70
C HIS A 24 5.44 -8.93 -10.30
N GLY A 25 4.28 -9.05 -9.66
CA GLY A 25 4.09 -8.58 -8.28
C GLY A 25 4.94 -9.36 -7.29
N LYS A 26 5.01 -10.69 -7.45
CA LYS A 26 5.86 -11.57 -6.64
C LYS A 26 7.35 -11.29 -6.87
N GLN A 27 7.78 -11.20 -8.12
CA GLN A 27 9.16 -10.87 -8.48
C GLN A 27 9.60 -9.53 -7.89
N ALA A 28 8.73 -8.50 -7.94
CA ALA A 28 9.03 -7.20 -7.37
C ALA A 28 9.20 -7.22 -5.84
N LEU A 29 8.51 -8.13 -5.13
CA LEU A 29 8.66 -8.30 -3.68
C LEU A 29 9.93 -9.08 -3.30
N GLU A 30 10.53 -9.81 -4.22
CA GLU A 30 11.79 -10.55 -3.99
C GLU A 30 13.04 -9.71 -4.33
N ASP A 31 12.87 -8.60 -5.06
CA ASP A 31 13.96 -7.71 -5.47
C ASP A 31 14.26 -6.64 -4.41
N GLU A 32 15.23 -6.93 -3.53
CA GLU A 32 15.72 -6.00 -2.51
C GLU A 32 16.30 -4.70 -3.10
N GLN A 33 16.98 -4.79 -4.25
CA GLN A 33 17.62 -3.63 -4.87
C GLN A 33 16.55 -2.67 -5.39
N LEU A 34 15.54 -3.19 -6.10
CA LEU A 34 14.38 -2.42 -6.55
C LEU A 34 13.67 -1.74 -5.36
N TYR A 35 13.46 -2.48 -4.27
CA TYR A 35 12.81 -1.95 -3.08
C TYR A 35 13.59 -0.78 -2.46
N SER A 36 14.90 -0.97 -2.27
CA SER A 36 15.81 0.06 -1.75
C SER A 36 15.84 1.30 -2.64
N ASP A 37 15.88 1.11 -3.95
CA ASP A 37 15.89 2.20 -4.92
C ASP A 37 14.60 3.00 -4.89
N ILE A 38 13.44 2.36 -4.70
CA ILE A 38 12.15 3.03 -4.53
C ILE A 38 12.17 3.93 -3.28
N ILE A 39 12.67 3.43 -2.14
CA ILE A 39 12.76 4.23 -0.90
C ILE A 39 13.70 5.42 -1.10
N ASN A 40 14.88 5.18 -1.68
CA ASN A 40 15.88 6.21 -1.90
C ASN A 40 15.40 7.27 -2.90
N HIS A 41 14.76 6.86 -3.99
CA HIS A 41 14.14 7.76 -4.95
C HIS A 41 13.09 8.63 -4.26
N ARG A 42 12.21 8.01 -3.46
CA ARG A 42 11.15 8.73 -2.74
C ARG A 42 11.71 9.73 -1.72
N ARG A 43 12.80 9.37 -1.04
CA ARG A 43 13.51 10.21 -0.07
C ARG A 43 14.21 11.41 -0.74
N ASN A 44 14.94 11.15 -1.83
CA ASN A 44 15.87 12.12 -2.40
C ASN A 44 15.24 13.04 -3.45
N LEU A 45 14.25 12.56 -4.21
CA LEU A 45 13.68 13.31 -5.34
C LEU A 45 12.30 13.89 -5.05
N ILE A 46 11.48 13.16 -4.28
CA ILE A 46 10.11 13.59 -3.91
C ILE A 46 9.91 13.65 -2.40
N GLY A 47 11.01 13.98 -1.70
CA GLY A 47 11.07 14.12 -0.25
C GLY A 47 10.03 15.10 0.29
N ILE A 48 9.12 14.64 1.14
CA ILE A 48 8.18 15.48 1.87
C ILE A 48 8.73 15.69 3.27
N LYS A 49 8.91 16.96 3.66
CA LYS A 49 9.41 17.33 4.99
C LYS A 49 8.51 16.76 6.08
N GLY A 50 9.12 16.05 7.04
CA GLY A 50 8.41 15.45 8.18
C GLY A 50 7.90 14.02 7.93
N ILE A 51 8.24 13.40 6.79
CA ILE A 51 8.03 11.96 6.59
C ILE A 51 9.27 11.20 7.03
N ASP A 52 9.07 10.19 7.88
CA ASP A 52 10.08 9.19 8.18
C ASP A 52 10.09 8.14 7.05
N TYR A 53 11.15 8.18 6.24
CA TYR A 53 11.31 7.22 5.16
C TYR A 53 11.88 5.88 5.63
N ASP A 54 12.42 5.80 6.85
CA ASP A 54 12.86 4.53 7.40
C ASP A 54 11.67 3.62 7.77
N SER A 55 10.48 4.21 7.98
CA SER A 55 9.22 3.47 8.17
C SER A 55 8.69 2.79 6.90
N HIS A 56 9.39 2.95 5.77
CA HIS A 56 9.03 2.30 4.50
C HIS A 56 9.79 0.99 4.30
N TRP A 57 10.71 0.62 5.21
CA TRP A 57 11.40 -0.67 5.16
C TRP A 57 10.52 -1.81 5.68
N PRO A 58 10.76 -3.06 5.22
CA PRO A 58 10.15 -4.25 5.79
C PRO A 58 10.23 -4.29 7.32
N GLY A 59 9.16 -4.73 7.94
CA GLY A 59 8.97 -4.78 9.39
C GLY A 59 8.28 -3.54 9.96
N THR A 60 8.16 -2.47 9.18
CA THR A 60 7.54 -1.20 9.61
C THR A 60 6.43 -0.70 8.69
N VAL A 61 6.21 -1.37 7.54
CA VAL A 61 5.21 -0.94 6.55
C VAL A 61 3.81 -1.08 7.13
N SER A 62 3.00 -0.04 6.93
CA SER A 62 1.58 -0.03 7.28
C SER A 62 0.76 0.36 6.06
N LEU A 63 0.03 -0.62 5.49
CA LEU A 63 -0.84 -0.40 4.33
C LEU A 63 -2.29 -0.07 4.74
N ILE A 64 -2.67 -0.41 5.96
CA ILE A 64 -4.05 -0.29 6.44
C ILE A 64 -4.24 1.07 7.11
N PRO A 65 -5.27 1.84 6.70
CA PRO A 65 -5.55 3.13 7.33
C PRO A 65 -5.97 2.95 8.79
N PRO A 66 -5.62 3.91 9.68
CA PRO A 66 -6.08 3.90 11.07
C PRO A 66 -7.61 4.01 11.14
N GLY A 67 -8.22 3.52 12.23
CA GLY A 67 -9.67 3.30 12.35
C GLY A 67 -10.56 4.51 12.00
N THR A 68 -10.12 5.73 12.28
CA THR A 68 -10.85 6.96 11.92
C THR A 68 -10.93 7.20 10.41
N ALA A 69 -9.92 6.76 9.64
CA ALA A 69 -9.86 6.87 8.19
C ALA A 69 -10.51 5.68 7.47
N LYS A 70 -10.63 4.52 8.14
CA LYS A 70 -11.21 3.29 7.56
C LYS A 70 -12.64 3.48 7.05
N ASN A 71 -13.49 4.19 7.80
CA ASN A 71 -14.86 4.49 7.37
C ASN A 71 -14.92 5.38 6.12
N GLN A 72 -13.99 6.32 6.00
CA GLN A 72 -13.91 7.19 4.84
C GLN A 72 -13.45 6.42 3.59
N TRP A 73 -12.49 5.51 3.75
CA TRP A 73 -12.04 4.62 2.67
C TRP A 73 -13.12 3.64 2.24
N LYS A 74 -13.92 3.12 3.18
CA LYS A 74 -15.07 2.27 2.86
C LYS A 74 -16.07 2.99 1.96
N LYS A 75 -16.38 4.26 2.28
CA LYS A 75 -17.27 5.10 1.48
C LYS A 75 -16.69 5.39 0.09
N ASP A 76 -15.39 5.73 0.02
CA ASP A 76 -14.66 5.95 -1.25
C ASP A 76 -14.71 4.69 -2.14
N TYR A 77 -14.43 3.52 -1.56
CA TYR A 77 -14.42 2.24 -2.27
C TYR A 77 -15.80 1.87 -2.81
N ARG A 78 -16.86 2.06 -2.01
CA ARG A 78 -18.24 1.83 -2.47
C ARG A 78 -18.58 2.69 -3.68
N ASN A 79 -18.31 3.99 -3.61
CA ASN A 79 -18.56 4.92 -4.72
C ASN A 79 -17.75 4.50 -5.97
N MET A 80 -16.51 4.03 -5.79
CA MET A 80 -15.68 3.55 -6.88
C MET A 80 -16.22 2.27 -7.52
N ARG A 81 -16.65 1.28 -6.72
CA ARG A 81 -17.25 0.04 -7.23
C ARG A 81 -18.49 0.33 -8.08
N GLU A 82 -19.37 1.21 -7.59
CA GLU A 82 -20.62 1.56 -8.26
C GLU A 82 -20.41 2.31 -9.60
N SER A 83 -19.30 3.04 -9.75
CA SER A 83 -19.07 3.93 -10.90
C SER A 83 -18.03 3.44 -11.90
N MET A 84 -17.13 2.53 -11.51
CA MET A 84 -15.93 2.22 -12.31
C MET A 84 -15.63 0.73 -12.48
N ILE A 85 -16.28 -0.17 -11.74
CA ILE A 85 -15.94 -1.58 -11.80
C ILE A 85 -17.14 -2.40 -12.28
N TYR A 86 -16.97 -3.08 -13.41
CA TYR A 86 -17.91 -4.05 -13.92
C TYR A 86 -17.46 -5.46 -13.52
N GLY A 87 -18.37 -6.25 -12.94
CA GLY A 87 -18.13 -7.64 -12.54
C GLY A 87 -17.92 -7.85 -11.03
N ASP A 88 -17.58 -9.08 -10.66
CA ASP A 88 -17.40 -9.46 -9.26
C ASP A 88 -16.14 -8.81 -8.68
N THR A 89 -16.33 -8.17 -7.53
CA THR A 89 -15.28 -7.47 -6.80
C THR A 89 -15.42 -7.72 -5.32
N LEU A 90 -14.27 -7.82 -4.66
CA LEU A 90 -14.20 -7.96 -3.21
C LEU A 90 -14.98 -6.83 -2.53
N ASN A 91 -15.66 -7.18 -1.44
CA ASN A 91 -16.17 -6.19 -0.51
C ASN A 91 -14.99 -5.48 0.20
N PHE A 92 -15.29 -4.41 0.93
CA PHE A 92 -14.24 -3.60 1.51
C PHE A 92 -13.46 -4.35 2.61
N GLU A 93 -14.14 -5.21 3.36
CA GLU A 93 -13.55 -6.05 4.39
C GLU A 93 -12.56 -7.06 3.80
N GLU A 94 -12.98 -7.79 2.75
CA GLU A 94 -12.11 -8.72 2.00
C GLU A 94 -10.91 -8.02 1.38
N LEU A 95 -11.10 -6.82 0.80
CA LEU A 95 -9.99 -6.03 0.27
C LEU A 95 -8.97 -5.66 1.35
N LEU A 96 -9.43 -5.35 2.57
CA LEU A 96 -8.54 -5.07 3.69
C LEU A 96 -7.82 -6.31 4.20
N GLU A 97 -8.45 -7.48 4.17
CA GLU A 97 -7.80 -8.75 4.50
C GLU A 97 -6.66 -9.04 3.52
N ARG A 98 -6.87 -8.77 2.23
CA ARG A 98 -5.82 -8.88 1.19
C ARG A 98 -4.67 -7.90 1.41
N MET A 99 -4.98 -6.67 1.82
CA MET A 99 -3.94 -5.69 2.19
C MET A 99 -3.19 -6.09 3.46
N GLN A 100 -3.86 -6.71 4.43
CA GLN A 100 -3.23 -7.27 5.63
C GLN A 100 -2.25 -8.38 5.24
N GLU A 101 -2.67 -9.30 4.39
CA GLU A 101 -1.83 -10.37 3.87
C GLU A 101 -0.60 -9.81 3.15
N LEU A 102 -0.77 -8.85 2.24
CA LEU A 102 0.36 -8.23 1.56
C LEU A 102 1.31 -7.51 2.52
N MET A 103 0.75 -6.80 3.50
CA MET A 103 1.54 -6.10 4.51
C MET A 103 2.37 -7.09 5.34
N GLU A 104 1.82 -8.23 5.70
CA GLU A 104 2.55 -9.31 6.38
C GLU A 104 3.66 -9.90 5.50
N ARG A 105 3.36 -10.19 4.22
CA ARG A 105 4.36 -10.64 3.24
C ARG A 105 5.52 -9.66 3.17
N ILE A 106 5.24 -8.37 2.94
CA ILE A 106 6.24 -7.31 2.86
C ILE A 106 7.03 -7.22 4.17
N ASN A 107 6.36 -7.23 5.32
CA ASN A 107 7.03 -7.07 6.61
C ASN A 107 7.84 -8.30 7.03
N SER A 108 7.59 -9.46 6.44
CA SER A 108 8.40 -10.67 6.63
C SER A 108 9.70 -10.68 5.82
N LEU A 109 9.84 -9.78 4.84
CA LEU A 109 11.02 -9.70 3.98
C LEU A 109 12.26 -9.35 4.81
N LYS A 110 13.32 -10.13 4.64
CA LYS A 110 14.59 -9.93 5.34
C LYS A 110 15.55 -9.14 4.47
N PHE A 111 15.16 -7.94 4.10
CA PHE A 111 16.07 -7.02 3.42
C PHE A 111 17.08 -6.49 4.42
N GLY A 112 18.35 -6.53 4.05
CA GLY A 112 19.40 -6.02 4.89
C GLY A 112 19.22 -4.52 5.00
N LYS A 113 18.99 -4.01 6.22
CA LYS A 113 19.52 -2.68 6.56
C LYS A 113 21.02 -2.82 6.34
N THR A 114 21.52 -2.41 5.17
CA THR A 114 22.94 -2.47 4.87
C THR A 114 23.60 -1.67 5.99
N LYS A 115 24.24 -2.38 6.93
CA LYS A 115 25.06 -1.78 7.98
C LYS A 115 26.16 -1.07 7.22
N LYS A 116 26.02 0.24 7.06
CA LYS A 116 27.11 1.10 6.68
C LYS A 116 27.88 1.48 7.94
#